data_AF-A0A2E6G6Y9-F1
#
_entry.id   AF-A0A2E6G6Y9-F1
#
_cell.length_a   1.000
_cell.length_b   1.000
_cell.length_c   1.000
_cell.angle_alpha   90.00
_cell.angle_beta   90.00
_cell.angle_gamma   90.00
#
_symmetry.space_group_name_H-M   'P 1'
#
loop_
_entity.id
_entity.type
_entity.pdbx_description
1 polymer ?
#
loop_
_entity_poly.entity_id
_entity_poly.type
_entity_poly.pdbx_seq_one_letter_code
_entity_poly.pdbx_strand_id
1 'polypeptide(L)'
;MKQKKEGKMTFVIYRTDTTEIVSEKDYSYSGQIHKTEGHAKASLTRIKKKFTEGLAKKRPYGTFKFEGLGIHENGKTGRQAEGELTGEMVDMKIVDLETYRNKIEAQEEVTNMMTGKKFKQSVNTPNFMSPACESYWSM
;
A
#
# COMPACT_ATOMS: atom_id res chain seq x y z
N MET A 1 -5.93 38.64 -6.89
CA MET A 1 -5.54 37.71 -5.81
C MET A 1 -6.45 36.48 -5.88
N LYS A 2 -5.96 35.32 -6.33
CA LYS A 2 -6.76 34.09 -6.38
C LYS A 2 -6.84 33.51 -4.97
N GLN A 3 -8.04 33.49 -4.40
CA GLN A 3 -8.32 32.82 -3.13
C GLN A 3 -7.88 31.36 -3.22
N LYS A 4 -6.98 30.95 -2.33
CA LYS A 4 -6.53 29.56 -2.19
C LYS A 4 -7.75 28.77 -1.69
N LYS A 5 -8.35 27.93 -2.55
CA LYS A 5 -9.36 26.96 -2.10
C LYS A 5 -8.69 26.11 -1.03
N GLU A 6 -9.18 26.21 0.20
CA GLU A 6 -8.76 25.38 1.32
C GLU A 6 -9.25 23.95 1.05
N GLY A 7 -8.49 23.23 0.21
CA GLY A 7 -8.74 21.83 -0.07
C GLY A 7 -8.70 21.08 1.26
N LYS A 8 -9.72 20.26 1.53
CA LYS A 8 -9.74 19.40 2.72
C LYS A 8 -8.44 18.59 2.75
N MET A 9 -7.54 18.91 3.68
CA MET A 9 -6.28 18.17 3.84
C MET A 9 -6.61 16.73 4.22
N THR A 10 -6.15 15.79 3.40
CA THR A 10 -6.29 14.35 3.64
C THR A 10 -4.91 13.74 3.89
N PHE A 11 -4.88 12.61 4.59
CA PHE A 11 -3.65 11.98 5.06
C PHE A 11 -3.61 10.52 4.65
N VAL A 12 -2.40 10.00 4.46
CA VAL A 12 -2.16 8.58 4.20
C VAL A 12 -1.14 8.04 5.19
N ILE A 13 -1.24 6.76 5.48
CA ILE A 13 -0.21 5.99 6.17
C ILE A 13 0.53 5.21 5.08
N TYR A 14 1.85 5.33 5.01
CA TYR A 14 2.65 4.60 4.03
C TYR A 14 3.81 3.87 4.70
N ARG A 15 4.24 2.76 4.10
CA ARG A 15 5.45 2.04 4.50
C ARG A 15 6.69 2.77 4.00
N THR A 16 7.73 2.88 4.83
CA THR A 16 8.94 3.65 4.45
C THR A 16 9.86 2.91 3.47
N ASP A 17 9.74 1.60 3.35
CA ASP A 17 10.55 0.76 2.46
C ASP A 17 10.00 0.70 1.02
N THR A 18 8.68 0.50 0.88
CA THR A 18 8.02 0.28 -0.41
C THR A 18 7.23 1.49 -0.91
N THR A 19 7.00 2.46 -0.04
CA THR A 19 6.08 3.59 -0.21
C THR A 19 4.61 3.20 -0.32
N GLU A 20 4.22 1.94 -0.16
CA GLU A 20 2.83 1.50 -0.29
C GLU A 20 1.93 2.15 0.77
N ILE A 21 0.73 2.57 0.37
CA ILE A 21 -0.29 3.06 1.28
C ILE A 21 -0.91 1.88 2.02
N VAL A 22 -0.85 1.95 3.35
CA VAL A 22 -1.39 0.95 4.25
C VAL A 22 -2.88 1.22 4.48
N SER A 23 -3.65 0.15 4.61
CA SER A 23 -5.06 0.18 4.99
C SER A 23 -5.26 -0.55 6.31
N GLU A 24 -6.26 -0.14 7.09
CA GLU A 24 -6.77 -0.94 8.21
C GLU A 24 -7.86 -1.93 7.78
N LYS A 25 -8.51 -1.65 6.64
CA LYS A 25 -9.62 -2.43 6.05
C LYS A 25 -9.12 -3.39 4.98
N ASP A 26 -9.51 -4.66 5.08
CA ASP A 26 -8.98 -5.76 4.24
C ASP A 26 -9.31 -5.62 2.76
N TYR A 27 -10.35 -4.86 2.44
CA TYR A 27 -10.90 -4.70 1.09
C TYR A 27 -10.42 -3.41 0.38
N SER A 28 -9.35 -2.76 0.85
CA SER A 28 -8.81 -1.60 0.13
C SER A 28 -7.74 -1.99 -0.89
N TYR A 29 -8.05 -1.78 -2.16
CA TYR A 29 -7.15 -2.07 -3.27
C TYR A 29 -6.10 -1.00 -3.57
N SER A 30 -6.24 0.22 -3.04
CA SER A 30 -5.30 1.34 -3.27
C SER A 30 -4.81 1.99 -1.97
N GLY A 31 -5.07 1.34 -0.83
CA GLY A 31 -4.73 1.85 0.50
C GLY A 31 -5.82 2.76 1.10
N GLN A 32 -5.61 3.28 2.31
CA GLN A 32 -6.61 4.07 3.02
C GLN A 32 -6.25 5.57 3.05
N ILE A 33 -7.24 6.42 2.73
CA ILE A 33 -7.14 7.88 2.86
C ILE A 33 -7.93 8.33 4.09
N HIS A 34 -7.27 9.09 4.96
CA HIS A 34 -7.83 9.62 6.20
C HIS A 34 -8.20 11.08 6.03
N LYS A 35 -9.36 11.48 6.56
CA LYS A 35 -9.84 12.87 6.49
C LYS A 35 -9.09 13.83 7.43
N THR A 36 -8.46 13.30 8.47
CA THR A 36 -7.72 14.07 9.48
C THR A 36 -6.50 13.28 9.95
N GLU A 37 -5.47 13.99 10.42
CA GLU A 37 -4.27 13.37 10.98
C GLU A 37 -4.59 12.53 12.23
N GLY A 38 -5.52 12.99 13.08
CA GLY A 38 -5.97 12.24 14.25
C GLY A 38 -6.59 10.88 13.88
N HIS A 39 -7.38 10.83 12.80
CA HIS A 39 -7.92 9.58 12.29
C HIS A 39 -6.83 8.65 11.73
N ALA A 40 -5.79 9.21 11.08
CA ALA A 40 -4.64 8.44 10.61
C ALA A 40 -3.84 7.85 11.79
N LYS A 41 -3.54 8.63 12.83
CA LYS A 41 -2.83 8.15 14.04
C LYS A 41 -3.58 7.02 14.75
N ALA A 42 -4.90 7.17 14.89
CA ALA A 42 -5.74 6.13 15.47
C ALA A 42 -5.73 4.85 14.63
N SER A 43 -5.77 4.98 13.30
CA SER A 43 -5.72 3.82 12.40
C SER A 43 -4.35 3.13 12.41
N LEU A 44 -3.24 3.89 12.40
CA LEU A 44 -1.89 3.35 12.57
C LEU A 44 -1.78 2.54 13.87
N THR A 45 -2.34 3.03 14.97
CA THR A 45 -2.36 2.29 16.25
C THR A 45 -3.09 0.96 16.12
N ARG A 46 -4.22 0.93 15.43
CA ARG A 46 -4.99 -0.31 15.20
C ARG A 46 -4.26 -1.28 14.28
N ILE A 47 -3.62 -0.79 13.23
CA ILE A 47 -2.76 -1.59 12.35
C ILE A 47 -1.65 -2.24 13.16
N LYS A 48 -0.97 -1.48 14.03
CA LYS A 48 0.09 -1.99 14.90
C LYS A 48 -0.40 -3.10 15.83
N LYS A 49 -1.56 -2.91 16.47
CA LYS A 49 -2.19 -3.93 17.33
C LYS A 49 -2.53 -5.20 16.55
N LYS A 50 -3.17 -5.05 15.39
CA LYS A 50 -3.57 -6.17 14.52
C LYS A 50 -2.37 -6.99 14.03
N PHE A 51 -1.26 -6.32 13.72
CA PHE A 51 0.01 -6.98 13.41
C PHE A 51 0.52 -7.82 14.60
N THR A 52 0.60 -7.23 15.79
CA THR A 52 1.08 -7.96 16.98
C THR A 52 0.20 -9.17 17.32
N GLU A 53 -1.12 -9.05 17.15
CA GLU A 53 -2.05 -10.16 17.33
C GLU A 53 -1.90 -11.24 16.24
N GLY A 54 -1.69 -10.83 14.99
CA GLY A 54 -1.46 -11.74 13.86
C GLY A 54 -0.18 -12.54 14.02
N LEU A 55 0.91 -11.86 14.42
CA LEU A 55 2.19 -12.50 14.73
C LEU A 55 2.05 -13.52 15.87
N ALA A 56 1.43 -13.12 16.98
CA ALA A 56 1.20 -14.01 18.12
C ALA A 56 0.36 -15.26 17.76
N LYS A 57 -0.61 -15.11 16.86
CA LYS A 57 -1.49 -16.19 16.40
C LYS A 57 -0.90 -16.99 15.22
N LYS A 58 0.31 -16.63 14.73
CA LYS A 58 0.88 -17.14 13.46
C LYS A 58 -0.10 -17.08 12.28
N ARG A 59 -0.97 -16.05 12.27
CA ARG A 59 -1.98 -15.82 11.23
C ARG A 59 -1.74 -14.42 10.66
N PRO A 60 -1.30 -14.29 9.40
CA PRO A 60 -1.02 -13.00 8.82
C PRO A 60 -2.29 -12.15 8.77
N TYR A 61 -2.17 -10.90 9.18
CA TYR A 61 -3.26 -9.94 9.13
C TYR A 61 -3.44 -9.47 7.68
N GLY A 62 -4.59 -9.78 7.07
CA GLY A 62 -4.83 -9.72 5.62
C GLY A 62 -4.80 -8.33 4.97
N THR A 63 -4.67 -7.26 5.76
CA THR A 63 -4.71 -5.89 5.26
C THR A 63 -3.38 -5.32 4.78
N PHE A 64 -2.27 -5.97 5.13
CA PHE A 64 -1.03 -5.73 4.43
C PHE A 64 -1.23 -6.32 3.04
N LYS A 65 -1.41 -5.47 2.04
CA LYS A 65 -1.46 -5.87 0.63
C LYS A 65 -0.11 -6.47 0.30
N PHE A 66 0.02 -7.76 0.58
CA PHE A 66 1.23 -8.55 0.49
C PHE A 66 2.36 -8.03 1.41
N GLU A 67 3.08 -8.95 2.04
CA GLU A 67 4.42 -8.69 2.63
C GLU A 67 4.50 -7.78 3.88
N GLY A 68 3.49 -7.77 4.74
CA GLY A 68 3.65 -7.29 6.13
C GLY A 68 3.85 -8.43 7.12
N LEU A 69 3.26 -9.59 6.88
CA LEU A 69 3.41 -10.79 7.68
C LEU A 69 3.65 -11.93 6.69
N GLY A 70 4.93 -12.27 6.49
CA GLY A 70 5.35 -13.27 5.52
C GLY A 70 4.67 -14.61 5.75
N ILE A 71 3.84 -15.02 4.80
CA ILE A 71 3.66 -16.41 4.38
C ILE A 71 3.28 -16.39 2.90
N HIS A 72 4.23 -16.67 2.00
CA HIS A 72 3.91 -17.03 0.61
C HIS A 72 4.85 -18.13 0.15
N GLU A 73 4.30 -19.33 -0.03
CA GLU A 73 4.93 -20.44 -0.73
C GLU A 73 4.47 -20.40 -2.20
N ASN A 74 5.38 -20.74 -3.11
CA ASN A 74 5.17 -20.96 -4.55
C ASN A 74 4.95 -19.71 -5.41
N GLY A 75 6.07 -19.03 -5.65
CA GLY A 75 6.24 -17.83 -6.47
C GLY A 75 5.36 -17.71 -7.71
N LYS A 76 4.69 -16.55 -7.81
CA LYS A 76 4.82 -15.57 -8.90
C LYS A 76 3.96 -14.32 -8.62
N THR A 77 4.50 -13.18 -9.06
CA THR A 77 3.97 -11.79 -9.14
C THR A 77 3.80 -11.00 -7.85
N GLY A 78 4.56 -9.89 -7.75
CA GLY A 78 4.60 -8.92 -6.65
C GLY A 78 5.80 -9.13 -5.72
N ARG A 79 6.73 -8.16 -5.70
CA ARG A 79 7.89 -8.00 -4.78
C ARG A 79 8.44 -9.27 -4.10
N GLN A 80 9.31 -10.00 -4.78
CA GLN A 80 10.07 -11.07 -4.11
C GLN A 80 11.07 -10.50 -3.11
N ALA A 81 10.98 -10.93 -1.84
CA ALA A 81 12.05 -11.70 -1.22
C ALA A 81 11.54 -12.47 0.01
N GLU A 82 11.80 -13.77 -0.01
CA GLU A 82 11.68 -14.72 1.09
C GLU A 82 12.31 -14.17 2.38
N GLY A 83 11.63 -14.31 3.51
CA GLY A 83 12.16 -13.94 4.81
C GLY A 83 11.45 -14.71 5.92
N GLU A 84 12.21 -15.13 6.93
CA GLU A 84 11.64 -15.58 8.19
C GLU A 84 10.67 -14.52 8.71
N LEU A 85 9.63 -14.94 9.43
CA LEU A 85 8.84 -14.03 10.27
C LEU A 85 9.75 -13.49 11.37
N THR A 86 10.56 -12.46 11.05
CA THR A 86 11.44 -11.79 12.00
C THR A 86 10.64 -11.13 13.13
N GLY A 87 9.31 -10.98 12.94
CA GLY A 87 8.41 -10.33 13.88
C GLY A 87 8.57 -8.82 13.94
N GLU A 88 9.52 -8.28 13.16
CA GLU A 88 9.79 -6.85 13.09
C GLU A 88 8.81 -6.18 12.14
N MET A 89 8.16 -5.13 12.64
CA MET A 89 7.24 -4.34 11.84
C MET A 89 8.01 -3.26 11.10
N VAL A 90 7.78 -3.17 9.79
CA VAL A 90 8.29 -2.08 8.96
C VAL A 90 7.81 -0.73 9.49
N ASP A 91 8.70 0.28 9.46
CA ASP A 91 8.34 1.64 9.86
C ASP A 91 7.26 2.23 8.92
N MET A 92 6.32 2.97 9.52
CA MET A 92 5.18 3.55 8.82
C MET A 92 5.01 5.00 9.24
N LYS A 93 4.84 5.88 8.25
CA LYS A 93 4.72 7.32 8.47
C LYS A 93 3.39 7.85 7.98
N ILE A 94 2.96 8.94 8.61
CA ILE A 94 1.75 9.69 8.23
C ILE A 94 2.20 10.95 7.52
N VAL A 95 1.57 11.26 6.40
CA VAL A 95 1.82 12.47 5.62
C VAL A 95 0.53 12.91 4.94
N ASP A 96 0.46 14.19 4.54
CA ASP A 96 -0.63 14.66 3.71
C ASP A 96 -0.57 14.02 2.31
N LEU A 97 -1.75 13.81 1.72
CA LEU A 97 -1.89 13.10 0.44
C LEU A 97 -1.19 13.84 -0.70
N GLU A 98 -1.17 15.16 -0.69
CA GLU A 98 -0.56 15.96 -1.76
C GLU A 98 0.98 15.81 -1.75
N THR A 99 1.61 15.97 -0.59
CA THR A 99 3.04 15.72 -0.39
C THR A 99 3.38 14.28 -0.74
N TYR A 100 2.55 13.32 -0.35
CA TYR A 100 2.76 11.91 -0.68
C TYR A 100 2.84 11.69 -2.20
N ARG A 101 1.80 12.11 -2.94
CA ARG A 101 1.71 11.90 -4.40
C ARG A 101 2.83 12.62 -5.17
N ASN A 102 3.26 13.78 -4.68
CA ASN A 102 4.21 14.62 -5.40
C ASN A 102 5.68 14.30 -5.09
N LYS A 103 5.99 13.78 -3.89
CA LYS A 103 7.37 13.67 -3.40
C LYS A 103 7.77 12.30 -2.88
N ILE A 104 6.82 11.44 -2.52
CA ILE A 104 7.10 10.19 -1.79
C ILE A 104 6.72 8.97 -2.63
N GLU A 105 5.57 9.00 -3.29
CA GLU A 105 5.05 7.84 -4.01
C GLU A 105 6.01 7.33 -5.09
N ALA A 106 6.46 6.08 -4.94
CA ALA A 106 7.26 5.44 -5.95
C ALA A 106 6.42 5.08 -7.19
N GLN A 107 7.09 5.08 -8.34
CA GLN A 107 6.55 4.56 -9.59
C GLN A 107 7.35 3.30 -9.96
N GLU A 108 6.65 2.28 -10.41
CA GLU A 108 7.24 1.05 -10.94
C GLU A 108 7.16 1.03 -12.47
N GLU A 109 8.20 0.47 -13.11
CA GLU A 109 8.19 0.20 -14.54
C GLU A 109 7.65 -1.21 -14.77
N VAL A 110 6.50 -1.29 -15.43
CA VAL A 110 5.77 -2.54 -15.71
C VAL A 110 5.59 -2.71 -17.21
N THR A 111 5.36 -3.95 -17.64
CA THR A 111 5.16 -4.27 -19.05
C THR A 111 3.70 -4.58 -19.31
N ASN A 112 3.09 -3.87 -20.26
CA ASN A 112 1.72 -4.14 -20.68
C ASN A 112 1.62 -5.55 -21.28
N MET A 113 0.68 -6.33 -20.76
CA MET A 113 0.56 -7.76 -21.09
C MET A 113 0.17 -8.00 -22.56
N MET A 114 -0.63 -7.10 -23.15
CA MET A 114 -1.16 -7.27 -24.51
C MET A 114 -0.23 -6.71 -25.58
N THR A 115 0.48 -5.62 -25.28
CA THR A 115 1.33 -4.92 -26.26
C THR A 115 2.82 -5.17 -26.07
N GLY A 116 3.23 -5.73 -24.93
CA GLY A 116 4.65 -5.88 -24.56
C GLY A 116 5.38 -4.56 -24.31
N LYS A 117 4.69 -3.41 -24.35
CA LYS A 117 5.30 -2.09 -24.15
C LYS A 117 5.45 -1.81 -22.66
N LYS A 118 6.60 -1.24 -22.30
CA LYS A 118 6.86 -0.78 -20.94
C LYS A 118 6.17 0.55 -20.65
N PHE A 119 5.65 0.71 -19.45
CA PHE A 119 5.06 1.94 -18.94
C PHE A 119 5.33 2.08 -17.44
N LYS A 120 5.16 3.29 -16.90
CA LYS A 120 5.29 3.55 -15.48
C LYS A 120 3.91 3.67 -14.84
N GLN A 121 3.75 3.08 -13.66
CA GLN A 121 2.55 3.22 -12.84
C GLN A 121 2.91 3.39 -11.37
N SER A 122 1.93 3.83 -10.57
CA SER A 122 2.09 3.91 -9.12
C SER A 122 2.20 2.51 -8.52
N VAL A 123 3.06 2.34 -7.50
CA VAL A 123 3.12 1.11 -6.69
C VAL A 123 1.80 0.78 -5.97
N ASN A 124 0.88 1.74 -5.85
CA ASN A 124 -0.45 1.54 -5.26
C ASN A 124 -1.53 1.21 -6.28
N THR A 125 -1.17 1.05 -7.57
CA THR A 125 -2.13 0.72 -8.63
C THR A 125 -2.67 -0.69 -8.41
N PRO A 126 -3.99 -0.87 -8.21
CA PRO A 126 -4.57 -2.21 -8.12
C PRO A 126 -4.31 -3.04 -9.38
N ASN A 127 -4.16 -4.36 -9.25
CA ASN A 127 -3.92 -5.25 -10.39
C ASN A 127 -5.00 -5.14 -11.48
N PHE A 128 -6.27 -5.03 -11.10
CA PHE A 128 -7.36 -4.87 -12.06
C PHE A 128 -7.42 -3.48 -12.74
N MET A 129 -6.59 -2.53 -12.29
CA MET A 129 -6.41 -1.22 -12.94
C MET A 129 -5.08 -1.14 -13.71
N SER A 130 -4.29 -2.21 -13.71
CA SER A 130 -2.97 -2.27 -14.33
C SER A 130 -3.02 -3.08 -15.65
N PRO A 131 -2.74 -2.46 -16.81
CA PRO A 131 -2.62 -3.17 -18.08
C PRO A 131 -1.53 -4.25 -18.13
N ALA A 132 -0.69 -4.34 -17.10
CA ALA A 132 0.31 -5.39 -16.93
C ALA A 132 -0.26 -6.70 -16.34
N CYS A 133 -1.52 -6.70 -15.88
CA CYS A 133 -2.15 -7.85 -15.22
C CYS A 133 -3.33 -8.39 -16.03
N GLU A 134 -3.54 -9.72 -15.98
CA GLU A 134 -4.66 -10.38 -16.65
C GLU A 134 -6.03 -9.85 -16.18
N SER A 135 -6.17 -9.57 -14.87
CA SER A 135 -7.42 -9.07 -14.28
C SER A 135 -7.91 -7.73 -14.85
N TYR A 136 -7.03 -6.94 -15.47
CA TYR A 136 -7.41 -5.72 -16.19
C TYR A 136 -8.07 -6.02 -17.54
N TRP A 137 -7.68 -7.13 -18.18
CA TRP A 137 -8.12 -7.52 -19.52
C TRP A 137 -9.30 -8.51 -19.51
N SER A 138 -9.56 -9.14 -18.36
CA SER A 138 -10.68 -10.07 -18.17
C SER A 138 -11.96 -9.40 -17.63
N MET A 139 -11.98 -8.06 -17.52
CA MET A 139 -13.17 -7.27 -17.19
C MET A 139 -13.96 -6.92 -18.44
#